data_AF-A0A9E4QZ35-F1
#
_entry.id   AF-A0A9E4QZ35-F1
#
_cell.length_a   1.000
_cell.length_b   1.000
_cell.length_c   1.000
_cell.angle_alpha   90.00
_cell.angle_beta   90.00
_cell.angle_gamma   90.00
#
_symmetry.space_group_name_H-M   'P 1'
#
loop_
_entity.id
_entity.type
_entity.pdbx_description
1 polymer ?
#
loop_
_entity_poly.entity_id
_entity_poly.type
_entity_poly.pdbx_seq_one_letter_code
_entity_poly.pdbx_strand_id
1 'polypeptide(L)'
;PLLAFGLGAMVATGIGLEWVRGTRSRHRSRGDNYLAAFLGLIAANRPRYGGYIVHLAVVMVALGVVGTSFFNTQLDVVLAPGESAVVGDYELRYLGTVAEPKENRTEFVSTVEVYRNGRLERVLHPQRSFYPSFNMAATRAAIRSTPVEDLFVVPSENLADGSVGFRILINPLIWWMWVAGPVMVLGTVVALWPQPSPSRVMVPSRTSRAAASAGATANAARPTVA
;
A
#
# COMPACT_ATOMS: atom_id res chain seq x y z
N PRO A 1 2.03 2.16 19.02
CA PRO A 1 1.28 1.22 18.13
C PRO A 1 -0.26 1.38 18.17
N LEU A 2 -0.92 1.26 19.35
CA LEU A 2 -2.38 1.28 19.45
C LEU A 2 -3.04 2.56 18.91
N LEU A 3 -2.47 3.74 19.20
CA LEU A 3 -2.98 5.01 18.68
C LEU A 3 -2.94 5.08 17.14
N ALA A 4 -1.87 4.56 16.53
CA ALA A 4 -1.73 4.59 15.08
C ALA A 4 -2.71 3.64 14.38
N PHE A 5 -2.90 2.43 14.92
CA PHE A 5 -3.94 1.52 14.43
C PHE A 5 -5.35 2.09 14.67
N GLY A 6 -5.60 2.72 15.81
CA GLY A 6 -6.87 3.35 16.14
C GLY A 6 -7.23 4.50 15.18
N LEU A 7 -6.28 5.39 14.90
CA LEU A 7 -6.46 6.47 13.92
C LEU A 7 -6.64 5.93 12.51
N GLY A 8 -5.84 4.94 12.10
CA GLY A 8 -5.98 4.26 10.81
C GLY A 8 -7.36 3.62 10.65
N ALA A 9 -7.84 2.91 11.67
CA ALA A 9 -9.16 2.29 11.70
C ALA A 9 -10.28 3.33 11.63
N MET A 10 -10.16 4.45 12.37
CA MET A 10 -11.12 5.55 12.32
C MET A 10 -11.24 6.13 10.91
N VAL A 11 -10.11 6.43 10.26
CA VAL A 11 -10.08 6.97 8.89
C VAL A 11 -10.67 5.97 7.89
N ALA A 12 -10.23 4.70 7.94
CA ALA A 12 -10.72 3.66 7.05
C ALA A 12 -12.23 3.42 7.22
N THR A 13 -12.72 3.43 8.45
CA THR A 13 -14.15 3.28 8.77
C THR A 13 -14.96 4.46 8.25
N GLY A 14 -14.48 5.70 8.46
CA GLY A 14 -15.14 6.90 7.93
C GLY A 14 -15.28 6.87 6.41
N ILE A 15 -14.20 6.53 5.70
CA ILE A 15 -14.20 6.38 4.23
C ILE A 15 -15.17 5.27 3.81
N GLY A 16 -15.11 4.10 4.47
CA GLY A 16 -15.99 2.97 4.19
C GLY A 16 -17.47 3.31 4.36
N LEU A 17 -17.83 4.01 5.44
CA LEU A 17 -19.20 4.44 5.69
C LEU A 17 -19.70 5.42 4.62
N GLU A 18 -18.87 6.37 4.18
CA GLU A 18 -19.22 7.30 3.11
C GLU A 18 -19.44 6.58 1.77
N TRP A 19 -18.59 5.62 1.42
CA TRP A 19 -18.74 4.79 0.22
C TRP A 19 -20.00 3.91 0.28
N VAL A 20 -20.23 3.21 1.40
CA VAL A 20 -21.41 2.34 1.55
C VAL A 20 -22.71 3.15 1.50
N ARG A 21 -22.77 4.28 2.21
CA ARG A 21 -23.94 5.16 2.21
C ARG A 21 -24.18 5.77 0.82
N GLY A 22 -23.12 6.26 0.17
CA GLY A 22 -23.19 6.82 -1.17
C GLY A 22 -23.65 5.82 -2.23
N THR A 23 -23.06 4.63 -2.24
CA THR A 23 -23.42 3.55 -3.18
C THR A 23 -24.83 3.04 -2.93
N ARG A 24 -25.24 2.83 -1.67
CA ARG A 24 -26.60 2.38 -1.33
C ARG A 24 -27.65 3.41 -1.72
N SER A 25 -27.37 4.70 -1.51
CA SER A 25 -28.26 5.79 -1.92
C SER A 25 -28.43 5.82 -3.45
N ARG A 26 -27.33 5.68 -4.20
CA ARG A 26 -27.35 5.67 -5.67
C ARG A 26 -28.04 4.42 -6.24
N HIS A 27 -27.77 3.25 -5.67
CA HIS A 27 -28.44 1.99 -6.02
C HIS A 27 -29.97 2.10 -5.84
N ARG A 28 -30.42 2.59 -4.70
CA ARG A 28 -31.86 2.73 -4.40
C ARG A 28 -32.57 3.78 -5.27
N SER A 29 -31.87 4.82 -5.69
CA SER A 29 -32.45 5.91 -6.49
C SER A 29 -32.43 5.65 -7.99
N ARG A 30 -31.48 4.85 -8.51
CA ARG A 30 -31.32 4.59 -9.95
C ARG A 30 -31.56 3.15 -10.39
N GLY A 31 -31.61 2.19 -9.47
CA GLY A 31 -31.77 0.76 -9.77
C GLY A 31 -30.52 0.08 -10.38
N ASP A 32 -29.41 0.81 -10.55
CA ASP A 32 -28.15 0.30 -11.10
C ASP A 32 -27.54 -0.82 -10.24
N ASN A 33 -26.79 -1.77 -10.81
CA ASN A 33 -26.06 -2.74 -9.99
C ASN A 33 -25.05 -2.06 -9.01
N TYR A 34 -24.69 -2.73 -7.91
CA TYR A 34 -23.84 -2.14 -6.86
C TYR A 34 -22.47 -1.65 -7.37
N LEU A 35 -21.91 -2.33 -8.37
CA LEU A 35 -20.61 -1.97 -8.95
C LEU A 35 -20.69 -0.70 -9.81
N ALA A 36 -21.69 -0.58 -10.67
CA ALA A 36 -21.94 0.63 -11.46
C ALA A 36 -22.35 1.81 -10.56
N ALA A 37 -23.10 1.55 -9.48
CA ALA A 37 -23.41 2.56 -8.48
C ALA A 37 -22.14 3.08 -7.78
N PHE A 38 -21.18 2.21 -7.46
CA PHE A 38 -19.90 2.60 -6.85
C PHE A 38 -18.99 3.38 -7.82
N LEU A 39 -18.81 2.89 -9.05
CA LEU A 39 -18.02 3.61 -10.06
C LEU A 39 -18.66 4.95 -10.44
N GLY A 40 -19.99 4.98 -10.53
CA GLY A 40 -20.77 6.19 -10.77
C GLY A 40 -20.70 7.19 -9.60
N LEU A 41 -20.51 6.71 -8.37
CA LEU A 41 -20.26 7.56 -7.20
C LEU A 41 -18.88 8.24 -7.31
N ILE A 42 -17.83 7.47 -7.59
CA ILE A 42 -16.47 7.98 -7.80
C ILE A 42 -16.45 8.99 -8.96
N ALA A 43 -17.10 8.66 -10.07
CA ALA A 43 -17.16 9.52 -11.24
C ALA A 43 -17.95 10.82 -11.02
N ALA A 44 -18.96 10.81 -10.13
CA ALA A 44 -19.77 11.99 -9.83
C ALA A 44 -18.97 13.08 -9.11
N ASN A 45 -18.00 12.72 -8.26
CA ASN A 45 -17.15 13.68 -7.54
C ASN A 45 -15.71 13.16 -7.44
N ARG A 46 -15.00 13.18 -8.57
CA ARG A 46 -13.66 12.62 -8.75
C ARG A 46 -12.63 13.21 -7.76
N PRO A 47 -12.58 14.53 -7.49
CA PRO A 47 -11.65 15.08 -6.50
C PRO A 47 -11.91 14.55 -5.08
N ARG A 48 -13.18 14.47 -4.65
CA ARG A 48 -13.53 13.99 -3.30
C ARG A 48 -13.20 12.51 -3.13
N TYR A 49 -13.65 11.67 -4.07
CA TYR A 49 -13.46 10.22 -3.96
C TYR A 49 -12.03 9.79 -4.28
N GLY A 50 -11.32 10.48 -5.17
CA GLY A 50 -9.88 10.31 -5.38
C GLY A 50 -9.08 10.67 -4.13
N GLY A 51 -9.44 11.76 -3.46
CA GLY A 51 -8.88 12.13 -2.16
C GLY A 51 -9.05 11.04 -1.10
N TYR A 52 -10.21 10.38 -1.02
CA TYR A 52 -10.42 9.24 -0.11
C TYR A 52 -9.55 8.03 -0.44
N ILE A 53 -9.33 7.73 -1.73
CA ILE A 53 -8.42 6.65 -2.14
C ILE A 53 -6.98 6.97 -1.69
N VAL A 54 -6.54 8.24 -1.83
CA VAL A 54 -5.23 8.67 -1.34
C VAL A 54 -5.13 8.54 0.18
N HIS A 55 -6.15 8.95 0.93
CA HIS A 55 -6.16 8.78 2.40
C HIS A 55 -6.07 7.32 2.81
N LEU A 56 -6.75 6.42 2.09
CA LEU A 56 -6.65 4.98 2.33
C LEU A 56 -5.22 4.47 2.08
N ALA A 57 -4.54 4.96 1.03
CA ALA A 57 -3.14 4.64 0.79
C ALA A 57 -2.22 5.11 1.94
N VAL A 58 -2.44 6.31 2.47
CA VAL A 58 -1.70 6.81 3.63
C VAL A 58 -1.91 5.93 4.86
N VAL A 59 -3.15 5.47 5.10
CA VAL A 59 -3.45 4.51 6.18
C VAL A 59 -2.71 3.19 5.97
N MET A 60 -2.64 2.68 4.74
CA MET A 60 -1.89 1.45 4.42
C MET A 60 -0.38 1.60 4.67
N VAL A 61 0.22 2.74 4.32
CA VAL A 61 1.62 3.04 4.65
C VAL A 61 1.82 3.07 6.17
N ALA A 62 0.97 3.79 6.89
CA ALA A 62 1.03 3.87 8.35
C ALA A 62 0.92 2.47 8.99
N LEU A 63 0.04 1.62 8.45
CA LEU A 63 -0.14 0.24 8.89
C LEU A 63 1.16 -0.57 8.73
N GLY A 64 1.82 -0.48 7.57
CA GLY A 64 3.09 -1.16 7.30
C GLY A 64 4.24 -0.67 8.17
N VAL A 65 4.38 0.65 8.34
CA VAL A 65 5.40 1.26 9.20
C VAL A 65 5.20 0.85 10.66
N VAL A 66 3.98 0.93 11.18
CA VAL A 66 3.71 0.56 12.58
C VAL A 66 3.88 -0.94 12.80
N GLY A 67 3.44 -1.77 11.84
CA GLY A 67 3.64 -3.22 11.87
C GLY A 67 5.12 -3.55 12.01
N THR A 68 5.91 -3.15 11.02
CA THR A 68 7.35 -3.40 11.02
C THR A 68 8.11 -2.78 12.17
N SER A 69 7.76 -1.56 12.61
CA SER A 69 8.55 -0.87 13.63
C SER A 69 8.34 -1.44 15.03
N PHE A 70 7.14 -1.94 15.34
CA PHE A 70 6.79 -2.39 16.69
C PHE A 70 6.73 -3.91 16.85
N PHE A 71 6.57 -4.66 15.76
CA PHE A 71 6.37 -6.10 15.81
C PHE A 71 7.39 -6.88 14.97
N ASN A 72 8.47 -6.23 14.50
CA ASN A 72 9.55 -6.98 13.89
C ASN A 72 10.19 -7.93 14.92
N THR A 73 10.69 -9.06 14.43
CA THR A 73 11.53 -9.96 15.19
C THR A 73 12.78 -10.23 14.38
N GLN A 74 13.95 -10.11 15.00
CA GLN A 74 15.23 -10.39 14.37
C GLN A 74 15.98 -11.43 15.21
N LEU A 75 16.51 -12.46 14.53
CA LEU A 75 17.41 -13.44 15.11
C LEU A 75 18.66 -13.55 14.23
N ASP A 76 19.82 -13.31 14.83
CA ASP A 76 21.12 -13.56 14.21
C ASP A 76 21.69 -14.85 14.82
N VAL A 77 21.87 -15.88 14.00
CA VAL A 77 22.30 -17.22 14.46
C VAL A 77 23.30 -17.82 13.48
N VAL A 78 24.26 -18.59 13.99
CA VAL A 78 25.15 -19.40 13.16
C VAL A 78 24.66 -20.83 13.21
N LEU A 79 24.44 -21.44 12.04
CA LEU A 79 23.93 -22.80 11.93
C LEU A 79 24.91 -23.68 11.17
N ALA A 80 25.22 -24.84 11.73
CA ALA A 80 25.88 -25.93 11.02
C ALA A 80 24.86 -26.72 10.17
N PRO A 81 25.28 -27.39 9.09
CA PRO A 81 24.38 -28.22 8.28
C PRO A 81 23.65 -29.27 9.14
N GLY A 82 22.32 -29.28 9.08
CA GLY A 82 21.45 -30.12 9.88
C GLY A 82 20.86 -29.43 11.12
N GLU A 83 21.41 -28.30 11.55
CA GLU A 83 20.90 -27.54 12.69
C GLU A 83 19.68 -26.70 12.34
N SER A 84 18.91 -26.37 13.38
CA SER A 84 17.69 -25.60 13.29
C SER A 84 17.67 -24.44 14.31
N ALA A 85 17.08 -23.32 13.90
CA ALA A 85 16.79 -22.20 14.78
C ALA A 85 15.29 -21.88 14.79
N VAL A 86 14.78 -21.52 15.95
CA VAL A 86 13.38 -21.10 16.12
C VAL A 86 13.31 -19.59 16.25
N VAL A 87 12.41 -18.96 15.49
CA VAL A 87 12.16 -17.52 15.49
C VAL A 87 10.66 -17.27 15.34
N GLY A 88 10.03 -16.74 16.39
CA GLY A 88 8.57 -16.64 16.47
C GLY A 88 7.92 -18.03 16.29
N ASP A 89 6.98 -18.12 15.34
CA ASP A 89 6.29 -19.38 15.00
C ASP A 89 6.99 -20.20 13.90
N TYR A 90 8.22 -19.81 13.52
CA TYR A 90 8.98 -20.46 12.47
C TYR A 90 10.15 -21.25 13.04
N GLU A 91 10.36 -22.43 12.50
CA GLU A 91 11.58 -23.22 12.69
C GLU A 91 12.30 -23.31 11.34
N LEU A 92 13.54 -22.82 11.31
CA LEU A 92 14.37 -22.81 10.12
C LEU A 92 15.46 -23.84 10.26
N ARG A 93 15.51 -24.80 9.34
CA ARG A 93 16.52 -25.85 9.32
C ARG A 93 17.47 -25.62 8.16
N TYR A 94 18.75 -25.49 8.45
CA TYR A 94 19.79 -25.32 7.45
C TYR A 94 20.26 -26.70 6.96
N LEU A 95 20.20 -26.95 5.65
CA LEU A 95 20.61 -28.24 5.07
C LEU A 95 22.05 -28.25 4.55
N GLY A 96 22.61 -27.08 4.27
CA GLY A 96 23.93 -26.96 3.67
C GLY A 96 23.99 -25.90 2.58
N THR A 97 25.21 -25.63 2.12
CA THR A 97 25.50 -24.62 1.09
C THR A 97 26.25 -25.26 -0.06
N VAL A 98 25.82 -24.95 -1.27
CA VAL A 98 26.49 -25.37 -2.51
C VAL A 98 27.24 -24.18 -3.08
N ALA A 99 28.53 -24.37 -3.41
CA ALA A 99 29.33 -23.39 -4.10
C ALA A 99 29.24 -23.63 -5.62
N GLU A 100 28.68 -22.66 -6.34
CA GLU A 100 28.58 -22.64 -7.79
C GLU A 100 29.56 -21.60 -8.37
N PRO A 101 30.73 -22.02 -8.88
CA PRO A 101 31.61 -21.13 -9.61
C PRO A 101 30.96 -20.69 -10.93
N LYS A 102 30.99 -19.38 -11.20
CA LYS A 102 30.63 -18.73 -12.48
C LYS A 102 31.86 -17.98 -13.01
N GLU A 103 31.78 -17.52 -14.25
CA GLU A 103 32.89 -16.85 -14.95
C GLU A 103 33.46 -15.64 -14.19
N ASN A 104 32.60 -14.85 -13.52
CA ASN A 104 33.00 -13.61 -12.83
C ASN A 104 32.75 -13.62 -11.31
N ARG A 105 32.20 -14.70 -10.75
CA ARG A 105 31.80 -14.79 -9.34
C ARG A 105 31.68 -16.22 -8.87
N THR A 106 31.81 -16.45 -7.57
CA THR A 106 31.41 -17.71 -6.93
C THR A 106 30.14 -17.49 -6.14
N GLU A 107 29.10 -18.29 -6.40
CA GLU A 107 27.81 -18.21 -5.72
C GLU A 107 27.73 -19.29 -4.65
N PHE A 108 27.44 -18.91 -3.41
CA PHE A 108 27.16 -19.79 -2.30
C PHE A 108 25.66 -19.81 -2.09
N VAL A 109 25.01 -20.90 -2.47
CA VAL A 109 23.56 -21.09 -2.37
C VAL A 109 23.28 -21.98 -1.16
N SER A 110 22.78 -21.37 -0.09
CA SER A 110 22.39 -22.08 1.13
C SER A 110 20.95 -22.57 1.00
N THR A 111 20.68 -23.80 1.43
CA THR A 111 19.31 -24.35 1.45
C THR A 111 18.77 -24.32 2.87
N VAL A 112 17.66 -23.63 3.07
CA VAL A 112 17.01 -23.46 4.36
C VAL A 112 15.55 -23.87 4.25
N GLU A 113 15.15 -24.89 5.00
CA GLU A 113 13.76 -25.31 5.11
C GLU A 113 13.05 -24.48 6.18
N VAL A 114 11.85 -24.01 5.88
CA VAL A 114 11.02 -23.22 6.80
C VAL A 114 9.80 -24.05 7.20
N TYR A 115 9.72 -24.35 8.49
CA TYR A 115 8.63 -25.05 9.13
C TYR A 115 7.79 -24.07 9.96
N ARG A 116 6.48 -24.33 10.02
CA ARG A 116 5.55 -23.66 10.93
C ARG A 116 4.59 -24.70 11.47
N ASN A 117 4.45 -24.78 12.80
CA ASN A 117 3.64 -25.80 13.48
C ASN A 117 3.97 -27.24 13.03
N GLY A 118 5.26 -27.54 12.83
CA GLY A 118 5.73 -28.86 12.40
C GLY A 118 5.47 -29.19 10.91
N ARG A 119 4.85 -28.29 10.13
CA ARG A 119 4.64 -28.49 8.69
C ARG A 119 5.64 -27.67 7.89
N LEU A 120 6.28 -28.32 6.90
CA LEU A 120 7.12 -27.63 5.93
C LEU A 120 6.25 -26.68 5.10
N GLU A 121 6.52 -25.38 5.18
CA GLU A 121 5.80 -24.37 4.41
C GLU A 121 6.52 -24.03 3.11
N ARG A 122 7.85 -23.90 3.16
CA ARG A 122 8.66 -23.51 2.00
C ARG A 122 10.12 -23.88 2.21
N VAL A 123 10.82 -24.17 1.11
CA VAL A 123 12.28 -24.21 1.06
C VAL A 123 12.78 -22.89 0.47
N LEU A 124 13.71 -22.26 1.15
CA LEU A 124 14.33 -21.00 0.80
C LEU A 124 15.78 -21.24 0.37
N HIS A 125 16.21 -20.49 -0.65
CA HIS A 125 17.57 -20.54 -1.19
C HIS A 125 18.28 -19.20 -1.04
N PRO A 126 18.62 -18.77 0.19
CA PRO A 126 19.44 -17.60 0.39
C PRO A 126 20.80 -17.76 -0.32
N GLN A 127 21.29 -16.68 -0.91
CA GLN A 127 22.47 -16.71 -1.75
C GLN A 127 23.48 -15.63 -1.35
N ARG A 128 24.76 -15.97 -1.32
CA ARG A 128 25.87 -15.01 -1.22
C ARG A 128 26.81 -15.19 -2.41
N SER A 129 27.17 -14.12 -3.09
CA SER A 129 28.04 -14.14 -4.26
C SER A 129 29.34 -13.40 -3.96
N PHE A 130 30.49 -14.02 -4.22
CA PHE A 130 31.80 -13.39 -4.09
C PHE A 130 32.37 -13.09 -5.47
N TYR A 131 32.81 -11.85 -5.69
CA TYR A 131 33.39 -11.35 -6.94
C TYR A 131 34.90 -11.14 -6.75
N PRO A 132 35.75 -12.06 -7.23
CA PRO A 132 37.20 -11.99 -7.00
C PRO A 132 37.85 -10.74 -7.59
N SER A 133 37.45 -10.32 -8.79
CA SER A 133 38.03 -9.17 -9.49
C SER A 133 37.85 -7.84 -8.77
N PHE A 134 36.82 -7.72 -7.92
CA PHE A 134 36.50 -6.51 -7.17
C PHE A 134 36.72 -6.68 -5.66
N ASN A 135 37.14 -7.87 -5.23
CA ASN A 135 37.23 -8.26 -3.82
C ASN A 135 35.97 -7.89 -3.01
N MET A 136 34.79 -8.15 -3.58
CA MET A 136 33.51 -7.75 -2.98
C MET A 136 32.56 -8.95 -2.86
N ALA A 137 31.74 -8.96 -1.81
CA ALA A 137 30.66 -9.92 -1.63
C ALA A 137 29.30 -9.23 -1.74
N ALA A 138 28.34 -9.87 -2.40
CA ALA A 138 26.96 -9.45 -2.51
C ALA A 138 26.04 -10.51 -1.91
N THR A 139 25.02 -10.10 -1.17
CA THR A 139 24.07 -11.00 -0.54
C THR A 139 22.68 -10.83 -1.13
N ARG A 140 22.05 -11.94 -1.47
CA ARG A 140 20.63 -12.02 -1.87
C ARG A 140 19.87 -12.78 -0.79
N ALA A 141 19.02 -12.06 -0.08
CA ALA A 141 18.10 -12.63 0.89
C ALA A 141 17.07 -13.52 0.20
N ALA A 142 16.70 -14.62 0.84
CA ALA A 142 15.50 -15.36 0.49
C ALA A 142 14.31 -14.77 1.27
N ILE A 143 13.21 -14.51 0.56
CA ILE A 143 12.06 -13.79 1.09
C ILE A 143 10.80 -14.64 0.89
N ARG A 144 10.03 -14.81 1.96
CA ARG A 144 8.65 -15.32 1.89
C ARG A 144 7.71 -14.21 2.36
N SER A 145 7.04 -13.56 1.41
CA SER A 145 6.06 -12.51 1.72
C SER A 145 4.65 -13.05 1.83
N THR A 146 3.91 -12.58 2.83
CA THR A 146 2.47 -12.81 3.00
C THR A 146 1.77 -11.49 3.37
N PRO A 147 0.44 -11.37 3.21
CA PRO A 147 -0.26 -10.15 3.62
C PRO A 147 -0.16 -9.80 5.12
N VAL A 148 0.23 -10.79 5.94
CA VAL A 148 0.37 -10.64 7.39
C VAL A 148 1.83 -10.30 7.75
N GLU A 149 2.79 -11.01 7.17
CA GLU A 149 4.21 -10.86 7.48
C GLU A 149 5.13 -11.36 6.37
N ASP A 150 6.35 -10.82 6.39
CA ASP A 150 7.42 -11.20 5.48
C ASP A 150 8.58 -11.81 6.28
N LEU A 151 8.94 -13.05 5.93
CA LEU A 151 10.11 -13.75 6.48
C LEU A 151 11.31 -13.55 5.56
N PHE A 152 12.36 -12.93 6.08
CA PHE A 152 13.63 -12.70 5.41
C PHE A 152 14.68 -13.64 6.00
N VAL A 153 15.41 -14.34 5.14
CA VAL A 153 16.58 -15.12 5.52
C VAL A 153 17.76 -14.57 4.75
N VAL A 154 18.69 -13.95 5.47
CA VAL A 154 19.85 -13.27 4.90
C VAL A 154 21.11 -14.05 5.29
N PRO A 155 21.83 -14.64 4.34
CA PRO A 155 23.09 -15.32 4.63
C PRO A 155 24.20 -14.28 4.82
N SER A 156 25.04 -14.51 5.82
CA SER A 156 26.19 -13.66 6.15
C SER A 156 27.48 -14.39 5.80
N GLU A 157 28.35 -14.68 6.77
CA GLU A 157 29.62 -15.34 6.52
C GLU A 157 29.51 -16.86 6.52
N ASN A 158 30.20 -17.50 5.56
CA ASN A 158 30.42 -18.94 5.56
C ASN A 158 31.70 -19.19 6.36
N LEU A 159 31.61 -20.01 7.40
CA LEU A 159 32.76 -20.40 8.22
C LEU A 159 33.47 -21.60 7.59
N ALA A 160 34.71 -21.83 8.01
CA ALA A 160 35.56 -22.89 7.46
C ALA A 160 35.04 -24.32 7.77
N ASP A 161 34.21 -24.46 8.79
CA ASP A 161 33.54 -25.70 9.19
C ASP A 161 32.26 -26.00 8.39
N GLY A 162 31.86 -25.13 7.46
CA GLY A 162 30.63 -25.24 6.68
C GLY A 162 29.40 -24.61 7.35
N SER A 163 29.56 -24.04 8.55
CA SER A 163 28.52 -23.28 9.24
C SER A 163 28.29 -21.94 8.56
N VAL A 164 27.06 -21.43 8.61
CA VAL A 164 26.69 -20.15 8.00
C VAL A 164 25.94 -19.30 9.00
N GLY A 165 26.35 -18.03 9.11
CA GLY A 165 25.59 -17.05 9.86
C GLY A 165 24.34 -16.64 9.08
N PHE A 166 23.17 -16.77 9.68
CA PHE A 166 21.90 -16.30 9.13
C PHE A 166 21.35 -15.17 9.98
N ARG A 167 20.95 -14.09 9.32
CA ARG A 167 20.08 -13.06 9.88
C ARG A 167 18.66 -13.34 9.40
N ILE A 168 17.80 -13.71 10.34
CA ILE A 168 16.41 -14.03 10.08
C ILE A 168 15.56 -12.89 10.61
N LEU A 169 14.71 -12.30 9.75
CA LEU A 169 13.81 -11.24 10.13
C LEU A 169 12.36 -11.61 9.82
N ILE A 170 11.47 -11.39 10.77
CA ILE A 170 10.03 -11.44 10.58
C ILE A 170 9.53 -10.01 10.61
N ASN A 171 9.04 -9.53 9.47
CA ASN A 171 8.58 -8.17 9.31
C ASN A 171 7.07 -8.16 9.00
N PRO A 172 6.22 -7.89 10.00
CA PRO A 172 4.78 -7.87 9.80
C PRO A 172 4.34 -6.66 8.98
N LEU A 173 3.32 -6.88 8.14
CA LEU A 173 2.59 -5.87 7.38
C LEU A 173 3.38 -5.08 6.32
N ILE A 174 4.61 -5.50 5.97
CA ILE A 174 5.38 -4.88 4.86
C ILE A 174 4.59 -4.89 3.55
N TRP A 175 3.86 -5.97 3.27
CA TRP A 175 3.07 -6.11 2.04
C TRP A 175 2.13 -4.93 1.78
N TRP A 176 1.57 -4.32 2.83
CA TRP A 176 0.68 -3.16 2.72
C TRP A 176 1.39 -1.90 2.21
N MET A 177 2.70 -1.77 2.43
CA MET A 177 3.49 -0.67 1.84
C MET A 177 3.59 -0.81 0.32
N TRP A 178 3.76 -2.04 -0.17
CA TRP A 178 3.81 -2.32 -1.60
C TRP A 178 2.47 -2.07 -2.28
N VAL A 179 1.36 -2.39 -1.62
CA VAL A 179 0.00 -2.11 -2.12
C VAL A 179 -0.33 -0.62 -2.07
N ALA A 180 0.15 0.11 -1.06
CA ALA A 180 -0.13 1.53 -0.90
C ALA A 180 0.35 2.37 -2.09
N GLY A 181 1.52 2.04 -2.68
CA GLY A 181 2.08 2.78 -3.82
C GLY A 181 1.12 2.86 -5.03
N PRO A 182 0.73 1.73 -5.63
CA PRO A 182 -0.25 1.71 -6.71
C PRO A 182 -1.59 2.37 -6.35
N VAL A 183 -2.09 2.16 -5.12
CA VAL A 183 -3.35 2.76 -4.65
C VAL A 183 -3.22 4.29 -4.57
N MET A 184 -2.09 4.81 -4.11
CA MET A 184 -1.82 6.24 -4.04
C MET A 184 -1.79 6.87 -5.43
N VAL A 185 -1.11 6.23 -6.39
CA VAL A 185 -1.06 6.69 -7.78
C VAL A 185 -2.46 6.71 -8.38
N LEU A 186 -3.24 5.63 -8.22
CA LEU A 186 -4.61 5.55 -8.72
C LEU A 186 -5.50 6.62 -8.10
N GLY A 187 -5.43 6.82 -6.78
CA GLY A 187 -6.19 7.86 -6.09
C GLY A 187 -5.85 9.27 -6.58
N THR A 188 -4.57 9.53 -6.84
CA THR A 188 -4.07 10.81 -7.38
C THR A 188 -4.58 11.05 -8.80
N VAL A 189 -4.49 10.04 -9.67
CA VAL A 189 -5.02 10.12 -11.04
C VAL A 189 -6.52 10.39 -11.03
N VAL A 190 -7.28 9.70 -10.18
CA VAL A 190 -8.73 9.94 -10.04
C VAL A 190 -9.00 11.35 -9.52
N ALA A 191 -8.27 11.82 -8.51
CA ALA A 191 -8.49 13.13 -7.91
C ALA A 191 -8.23 14.29 -8.89
N LEU A 192 -7.20 14.15 -9.74
CA LEU A 192 -6.80 15.14 -10.73
C LEU A 192 -7.54 15.01 -12.07
N TRP A 193 -8.35 13.98 -12.23
CA TRP A 193 -9.03 13.75 -13.50
C TRP A 193 -10.04 14.87 -13.80
N PRO A 194 -10.03 15.47 -15.01
CA PRO A 194 -10.87 16.61 -15.35
C PRO A 194 -12.34 16.33 -15.04
N GLN A 195 -13.00 17.22 -14.30
CA GLN A 195 -14.44 17.18 -14.12
C GLN A 195 -15.10 18.22 -15.03
N PRO A 196 -16.25 17.91 -15.65
CA PRO A 196 -17.08 18.93 -16.28
C PRO A 196 -17.39 19.99 -15.22
N SER A 197 -16.82 21.18 -15.40
CA SER A 197 -17.04 22.29 -14.47
C SER A 197 -18.55 22.57 -14.47
N PRO A 198 -19.25 22.52 -13.32
CA PRO A 198 -20.61 23.02 -13.28
C PRO A 198 -20.51 24.49 -13.69
N SER A 199 -21.07 24.81 -14.86
CA SER A 199 -21.19 26.18 -15.36
C SER A 199 -21.56 27.05 -14.17
N ARG A 200 -20.68 27.99 -13.79
CA ARG A 200 -20.97 28.96 -12.72
C ARG A 200 -22.35 29.51 -13.06
N VAL A 201 -23.35 29.10 -12.30
CA VAL A 201 -24.66 29.73 -12.40
C VAL A 201 -24.39 31.15 -11.97
N MET A 202 -24.31 32.03 -12.96
CA MET A 202 -24.08 33.44 -12.77
C MET A 202 -25.30 33.91 -11.99
N VAL A 203 -25.17 34.01 -10.67
CA VAL A 203 -26.22 34.58 -9.82
C VAL A 203 -26.36 36.01 -10.31
N PRO A 204 -27.51 36.40 -10.90
CA PRO A 204 -27.67 37.76 -11.39
C PRO A 204 -27.45 38.69 -10.21
N SER A 205 -26.47 39.58 -10.33
CA SER A 205 -26.18 40.58 -9.31
C SER A 205 -27.46 41.38 -9.06
N ARG A 206 -27.82 41.58 -7.78
CA ARG A 206 -29.03 42.34 -7.39
C ARG A 206 -29.11 43.71 -8.07
N THR A 207 -27.97 44.26 -8.49
CA THR A 207 -27.84 45.49 -9.29
C THR A 207 -28.60 45.43 -10.62
N SER A 208 -28.61 44.29 -11.32
CA SER A 208 -29.35 44.16 -12.59
C SER A 208 -30.87 44.15 -12.38
N ARG A 209 -31.33 43.61 -11.24
CA ARG A 209 -32.77 43.56 -10.91
C ARG A 209 -33.30 44.92 -10.46
N ALA A 210 -32.49 45.71 -9.75
CA ALA A 210 -32.81 47.09 -9.37
C ALA A 210 -32.82 48.06 -10.58
N ALA A 211 -31.88 47.90 -11.52
CA ALA A 211 -31.86 48.69 -12.75
C ALA A 211 -33.06 48.36 -13.66
N ALA A 212 -33.45 47.10 -13.75
CA ALA A 212 -34.64 46.68 -14.50
C ALA A 212 -35.95 47.22 -13.89
N SER A 213 -36.08 47.26 -12.56
CA SER A 213 -37.24 47.87 -11.91
C SER A 213 -37.27 49.39 -12.07
N ALA A 214 -36.11 50.06 -12.04
CA ALA A 214 -36.03 51.52 -12.23
C ALA A 214 -36.34 51.95 -13.68
N GLY A 215 -35.91 51.16 -14.67
CA GLY A 215 -36.23 51.40 -16.08
C GLY A 215 -37.71 51.18 -16.40
N ALA A 216 -38.36 50.19 -15.77
CA ALA A 216 -39.79 49.95 -15.93
C ALA A 216 -40.66 51.09 -15.36
N THR A 217 -40.27 51.66 -14.21
CA THR A 217 -40.95 52.84 -13.65
C THR A 217 -40.74 54.10 -14.48
N ALA A 218 -39.58 54.26 -15.13
CA ALA A 218 -39.29 55.42 -15.97
C ALA A 218 -40.05 55.41 -17.31
N ASN A 219 -40.30 54.23 -17.88
CA ASN A 219 -40.99 54.12 -19.18
C ASN A 219 -42.52 54.23 -19.06
N ALA A 220 -43.09 54.00 -17.88
CA ALA A 220 -44.51 54.21 -17.59
C ALA A 220 -44.89 55.71 -17.40
N ALA A 221 -43.90 56.60 -17.26
CA ALA A 221 -44.09 58.02 -16.98
C ALA A 221 -43.95 58.93 -18.21
N ARG A 222 -43.84 58.39 -19.43
CA ARG A 222 -43.84 59.20 -20.66
C ARG A 222 -45.29 59.48 -21.11
N PRO A 223 -45.78 60.73 -21.08
CA PRO A 223 -47.05 61.06 -21.69
C PRO A 223 -46.93 60.94 -23.21
N THR A 224 -47.87 60.22 -23.81
CA THR A 224 -48.10 60.19 -25.26
C THR A 224 -48.57 61.59 -25.67
N VAL A 225 -47.69 62.35 -26.31
CA VAL A 225 -48.07 63.63 -26.93
C VAL A 225 -48.55 63.31 -28.34
N ALA A 226 -49.80 63.67 -28.61
CA ALA A 226 -50.47 63.60 -29.91
C ALA A 226 -49.95 64.68 -30.87
#